data_AF-A0A512TPY5-F1
#
_entry.id   AF-A0A512TPY5-F1
#
_cell.length_a   1.000
_cell.length_b   1.000
_cell.length_c   1.000
_cell.angle_alpha   90.00
_cell.angle_beta   90.00
_cell.angle_gamma   90.00
#
_symmetry.space_group_name_H-M   'P 1'
#
loop_
_entity.id
_entity.type
_entity.pdbx_description
1 polymer ?
#
loop_
_entity_poly.entity_id
_entity_poly.type
_entity_poly.pdbx_seq_one_letter_code
_entity_poly.pdbx_strand_id
1 'polypeptide(L)'
;MIRPKPLKKGDTIGIIGTCSPPKKERIDPAIKWIKSLGLEVVIGRSVNKNHGYLCGEDKVRADDLNYMFHNKDIKGIFIVRGGYGAARILNMIDYDNIKKNPKILAGYSDVTALHIAINQKCKMITFHTPMPCTEFYTDIDDYTVESFKDSIFKINYTKKVVNPDKCKSFEGLVKGNACGRITGGNLSIIASLMGTPYEINTKNKILFLEDIDESPYKIDRMLTQLRLANKFKDAAGIILGSWTGCDAKDTSRSLSLNEVFNEIIIPEKRPTIMNIACGHTLPTMSIPLGSKISINADSLEILNIDTD
;
A
#
# COMPACT_ATOMS: atom_id res chain seq x y z
N MET A 1 8.20 -3.43 15.06
CA MET A 1 7.33 -4.20 14.14
C MET A 1 8.16 -5.37 13.68
N ILE A 2 7.57 -6.56 13.53
CA ILE A 2 8.22 -7.72 12.95
C ILE A 2 8.39 -7.45 11.46
N ARG A 3 9.64 -7.43 10.98
CA ARG A 3 9.94 -7.41 9.55
C ARG A 3 9.98 -8.85 9.02
N PRO A 4 9.16 -9.20 8.02
CA PRO A 4 9.30 -10.49 7.34
C PRO A 4 10.70 -10.71 6.77
N LYS A 5 11.15 -11.96 6.72
CA LYS A 5 12.42 -12.31 6.06
C LYS A 5 12.33 -11.95 4.57
N PRO A 6 13.39 -11.39 3.96
CA PRO A 6 13.43 -11.16 2.52
C PRO A 6 13.32 -12.49 1.76
N LEU A 7 12.72 -12.46 0.57
CA LEU A 7 12.72 -13.61 -0.32
C LEU A 7 14.11 -13.87 -0.89
N LYS A 8 14.36 -15.11 -1.27
CA LYS A 8 15.53 -15.52 -2.04
C LYS A 8 15.13 -16.44 -3.20
N LYS A 9 16.03 -16.59 -4.16
CA LYS A 9 15.86 -17.55 -5.26
C LYS A 9 15.56 -18.95 -4.71
N GLY A 10 14.57 -19.61 -5.29
CA GLY A 10 14.04 -20.91 -4.89
C GLY A 10 12.94 -20.87 -3.83
N ASP A 11 12.67 -19.71 -3.22
CA ASP A 11 11.53 -19.59 -2.30
C ASP A 11 10.20 -19.72 -3.05
N THR A 12 9.22 -20.35 -2.40
CA THR A 12 7.85 -20.45 -2.91
C THR A 12 6.99 -19.32 -2.37
N ILE A 13 6.25 -18.65 -3.23
CA ILE A 13 5.24 -17.64 -2.84
C ILE A 13 3.83 -18.12 -3.21
N GLY A 14 2.85 -17.62 -2.47
CA GLY A 14 1.43 -17.77 -2.80
C GLY A 14 0.93 -16.55 -3.58
N ILE A 15 0.23 -16.76 -4.69
CA ILE A 15 -0.59 -15.71 -5.32
C ILE A 15 -2.05 -15.98 -5.00
N ILE A 16 -2.72 -15.01 -4.37
CA ILE A 16 -4.11 -15.16 -3.93
C ILE A 16 -4.94 -13.92 -4.30
N GLY A 17 -6.26 -14.07 -4.37
CA GLY A 17 -7.19 -12.98 -4.60
C GLY A 17 -8.00 -12.65 -3.35
N THR A 18 -7.68 -11.52 -2.71
CA THR A 18 -8.46 -11.00 -1.57
C THR A 18 -9.42 -9.88 -1.98
N CYS A 19 -9.30 -9.38 -3.21
CA CYS A 19 -10.05 -8.23 -3.74
C CYS A 19 -10.91 -8.67 -4.95
N SER A 20 -10.91 -7.94 -6.09
CA SER A 20 -11.66 -8.37 -7.30
C SER A 20 -10.83 -9.31 -8.18
N PRO A 21 -11.48 -10.11 -9.05
CA PRO A 21 -10.78 -11.10 -9.85
C PRO A 21 -9.88 -10.43 -10.90
N PRO A 22 -8.71 -11.02 -11.22
CA PRO A 22 -7.90 -10.58 -12.35
C PRO A 22 -8.56 -10.94 -13.68
N LYS A 23 -8.16 -10.26 -14.76
CA LYS A 23 -8.44 -10.75 -16.11
C LYS A 23 -7.65 -12.04 -16.34
N LYS A 24 -8.28 -13.10 -16.87
CA LYS A 24 -7.68 -14.44 -16.97
C LYS A 24 -6.39 -14.44 -17.78
N GLU A 25 -6.37 -13.69 -18.88
CA GLU A 25 -5.23 -13.54 -19.78
C GLU A 25 -3.99 -12.91 -19.13
N ARG A 26 -4.11 -12.30 -17.95
CA ARG A 26 -3.00 -11.71 -17.21
C ARG A 26 -2.33 -12.66 -16.22
N ILE A 27 -2.97 -13.78 -15.89
CA ILE A 27 -2.49 -14.69 -14.83
C ILE A 27 -1.18 -15.36 -15.24
N ASP A 28 -1.15 -16.02 -16.41
CA ASP A 28 0.04 -16.75 -16.85
C ASP A 28 1.26 -15.84 -17.10
N PRO A 29 1.12 -14.67 -17.75
CA PRO A 29 2.23 -13.71 -17.87
C PRO A 29 2.74 -13.23 -16.51
N ALA A 30 1.85 -12.97 -15.55
CA ALA A 30 2.24 -12.56 -14.21
C ALA A 30 3.01 -13.66 -13.46
N ILE A 31 2.57 -14.92 -13.57
CA ILE A 31 3.29 -16.07 -13.02
C ILE A 31 4.67 -16.19 -13.67
N LYS A 32 4.75 -16.04 -14.99
CA LYS A 32 6.03 -16.09 -15.73
C LYS A 32 6.99 -15.00 -15.25
N TRP A 33 6.50 -13.78 -15.03
CA TRP A 33 7.32 -12.69 -14.51
C TRP A 33 7.83 -12.99 -13.10
N ILE A 34 6.98 -13.51 -12.19
CA ILE A 34 7.43 -13.86 -10.84
C ILE A 34 8.46 -14.98 -10.87
N LYS A 35 8.27 -16.00 -11.73
CA LYS A 35 9.25 -17.07 -11.93
C LYS A 35 10.57 -16.57 -12.50
N SER A 36 10.57 -15.51 -13.31
CA SER A 36 11.81 -14.91 -13.83
C SER A 36 12.67 -14.27 -12.72
N LEU A 37 12.07 -13.90 -11.59
CA LEU A 37 12.78 -13.49 -10.38
C LEU A 37 13.42 -14.68 -9.62
N GLY A 38 13.22 -15.90 -10.11
CA GLY A 38 13.72 -17.13 -9.49
C GLY A 38 12.88 -17.62 -8.32
N LEU A 39 11.60 -17.24 -8.25
CA LEU A 39 10.65 -17.71 -7.24
C LEU A 39 9.76 -18.82 -7.79
N GLU A 40 9.31 -19.72 -6.92
CA GLU A 40 8.25 -20.68 -7.22
C GLU A 40 6.88 -20.14 -6.84
N VAL A 41 5.83 -20.58 -7.51
CA VAL A 41 4.48 -20.02 -7.36
C VAL A 41 3.45 -21.11 -7.04
N VAL A 42 2.68 -20.88 -5.98
CA VAL A 42 1.45 -21.62 -5.65
C VAL A 42 0.26 -20.69 -5.82
N ILE A 43 -0.75 -21.12 -6.58
CA ILE A 43 -1.96 -20.34 -6.85
C ILE A 43 -3.05 -20.69 -5.84
N GLY A 44 -3.60 -19.69 -5.17
CA GLY A 44 -4.77 -19.83 -4.30
C GLY A 44 -6.04 -20.13 -5.08
N ARG A 45 -7.01 -20.77 -4.43
CA ARG A 45 -8.31 -21.12 -5.02
C ARG A 45 -9.06 -19.89 -5.51
N SER A 46 -8.97 -18.79 -4.77
CA SER A 46 -9.59 -17.49 -5.04
C SER A 46 -9.26 -16.96 -6.44
N VAL A 47 -8.01 -17.09 -6.92
CA VAL A 47 -7.54 -16.50 -8.19
C VAL A 47 -8.38 -16.92 -9.39
N ASN A 48 -8.90 -18.16 -9.38
CA ASN A 48 -9.72 -18.71 -10.46
C ASN A 48 -11.22 -18.63 -10.20
N LYS A 49 -11.64 -17.96 -9.12
CA LYS A 49 -13.05 -17.77 -8.75
C LYS A 49 -13.52 -16.39 -9.19
N ASN A 50 -14.82 -16.32 -9.47
CA ASN A 50 -15.50 -15.08 -9.75
C ASN A 50 -16.83 -15.08 -8.99
N HIS A 51 -17.07 -14.05 -8.20
CA HIS A 51 -18.34 -13.76 -7.55
C HIS A 51 -18.64 -12.27 -7.73
N GLY A 52 -19.15 -11.91 -8.92
CA GLY A 52 -19.37 -10.51 -9.31
C GLY A 52 -18.07 -9.72 -9.37
N TYR A 53 -17.93 -8.71 -8.51
CA TYR A 53 -16.70 -7.92 -8.38
C TYR A 53 -15.72 -8.50 -7.34
N LEU A 54 -15.90 -9.75 -6.89
CA LEU A 54 -15.04 -10.40 -5.89
C LEU A 54 -14.32 -11.61 -6.48
N CYS A 55 -13.09 -11.84 -6.03
CA CYS A 55 -12.27 -13.01 -6.37
C CYS A 55 -12.76 -14.28 -5.63
N GLY A 56 -14.06 -14.57 -5.71
CA GLY A 56 -14.77 -15.59 -4.96
C GLY A 56 -15.43 -15.09 -3.67
N GLU A 57 -16.17 -15.99 -3.03
CA GLU A 57 -16.84 -15.74 -1.74
C GLU A 57 -15.84 -15.38 -0.64
N ASP A 58 -16.30 -14.63 0.36
CA ASP A 58 -15.51 -14.12 1.48
C ASP A 58 -14.73 -15.24 2.19
N LYS A 59 -15.37 -16.39 2.41
CA LYS A 59 -14.73 -17.57 3.01
C LYS A 59 -13.57 -18.10 2.17
N VAL A 60 -13.70 -18.20 0.85
CA VAL A 60 -12.64 -18.71 -0.03
C VAL A 60 -11.42 -17.79 0.02
N ARG A 61 -11.65 -16.47 -0.03
CA ARG A 61 -10.60 -15.45 0.01
C ARG A 61 -9.88 -15.41 1.36
N ALA A 62 -10.64 -15.51 2.46
CA ALA A 62 -10.08 -15.56 3.81
C ALA A 62 -9.30 -16.88 4.06
N ASP A 63 -9.87 -18.02 3.67
CA ASP A 63 -9.23 -19.33 3.82
C ASP A 63 -7.89 -19.39 3.06
N ASP A 64 -7.83 -18.85 1.84
CA ASP A 64 -6.59 -18.79 1.08
C ASP A 64 -5.52 -17.97 1.83
N LEU A 65 -5.87 -16.78 2.34
CA LEU A 65 -4.93 -15.95 3.11
C LEU A 65 -4.44 -16.68 4.36
N ASN A 66 -5.36 -17.24 5.14
CA ASN A 66 -5.04 -17.98 6.37
C ASN A 66 -4.16 -19.20 6.08
N TYR A 67 -4.47 -19.95 5.02
CA TYR A 67 -3.68 -21.10 4.57
C TYR A 67 -2.27 -20.69 4.17
N MET A 68 -2.10 -19.63 3.38
CA MET A 68 -0.77 -19.18 2.94
C MET A 68 0.11 -18.74 4.12
N PHE A 69 -0.46 -18.13 5.16
CA PHE A 69 0.28 -17.82 6.38
C PHE A 69 0.63 -19.08 7.18
N HIS A 70 -0.30 -20.04 7.29
CA HIS A 70 -0.09 -21.29 8.03
C HIS A 70 0.96 -22.20 7.39
N ASN A 71 0.96 -22.29 6.05
CA ASN A 71 1.87 -23.16 5.30
C ASN A 71 3.32 -22.65 5.41
N LYS A 72 4.21 -23.47 6.00
CA LYS A 72 5.61 -23.10 6.24
C LYS A 72 6.47 -23.07 4.98
N ASP A 73 6.04 -23.70 3.89
CA ASP A 73 6.77 -23.73 2.62
C ASP A 73 6.59 -22.41 1.86
N ILE A 74 5.48 -21.72 2.09
CA ILE A 74 5.22 -20.38 1.53
C ILE A 74 6.03 -19.31 2.29
N LYS A 75 6.87 -18.57 1.58
CA LYS A 75 7.74 -17.51 2.12
C LYS A 75 7.23 -16.09 1.86
N GLY A 76 6.27 -15.93 0.96
CA GLY A 76 5.63 -14.65 0.67
C GLY A 76 4.24 -14.85 0.06
N ILE A 77 3.42 -13.81 0.14
CA ILE A 77 2.04 -13.78 -0.32
C ILE A 77 1.85 -12.53 -1.17
N PHE A 78 1.58 -12.71 -2.45
CA PHE A 78 1.32 -11.61 -3.38
C PHE A 78 -0.17 -11.58 -3.69
N ILE A 79 -0.81 -10.43 -3.44
CA ILE A 79 -2.21 -10.23 -3.80
C ILE A 79 -2.27 -10.00 -5.30
N VAL A 80 -3.07 -10.82 -6.00
CA VAL A 80 -3.09 -10.89 -7.47
C VAL A 80 -3.44 -9.56 -8.13
N ARG A 81 -4.39 -8.81 -7.54
CA ARG A 81 -4.70 -7.41 -7.83
C ARG A 81 -5.58 -6.81 -6.72
N GLY A 82 -5.71 -5.48 -6.73
CA GLY A 82 -6.56 -4.71 -5.81
C GLY A 82 -8.03 -4.74 -6.24
N GLY A 83 -8.72 -3.60 -6.16
CA GLY A 83 -10.11 -3.45 -6.57
C GLY A 83 -11.07 -3.29 -5.40
N TYR A 84 -11.80 -4.35 -5.04
CA TYR A 84 -12.78 -4.29 -3.97
C TYR A 84 -12.90 -5.63 -3.24
N GLY A 85 -13.05 -5.56 -1.91
CA GLY A 85 -13.48 -6.68 -1.09
C GLY A 85 -12.54 -7.08 0.04
N ALA A 86 -11.34 -6.50 0.13
CA ALA A 86 -10.38 -6.80 1.20
C ALA A 86 -10.96 -6.52 2.60
N ALA A 87 -11.70 -5.42 2.76
CA ALA A 87 -12.34 -5.06 4.03
C ALA A 87 -13.36 -6.12 4.51
N ARG A 88 -14.03 -6.83 3.59
CA ARG A 88 -15.09 -7.81 3.91
C ARG A 88 -14.56 -9.04 4.67
N ILE A 89 -13.28 -9.36 4.52
CA ILE A 89 -12.71 -10.58 5.10
C ILE A 89 -11.97 -10.33 6.41
N LEU A 90 -11.86 -9.07 6.87
CA LEU A 90 -11.01 -8.72 8.01
C LEU A 90 -11.40 -9.45 9.32
N ASN A 91 -12.67 -9.75 9.53
CA ASN A 91 -13.15 -10.49 10.70
C ASN A 91 -12.96 -12.03 10.57
N MET A 92 -12.53 -12.51 9.40
CA MET A 92 -12.30 -13.93 9.10
C MET A 92 -10.80 -14.29 9.10
N ILE A 93 -9.92 -13.32 9.31
CA ILE A 93 -8.47 -13.52 9.30
C ILE A 93 -7.99 -14.04 10.66
N ASP A 94 -7.20 -15.11 10.63
CA ASP A 94 -6.52 -15.64 11.81
C ASP A 94 -5.24 -14.82 12.08
N TYR A 95 -5.41 -13.70 12.78
CA TYR A 95 -4.30 -12.80 13.13
C TYR A 95 -3.25 -13.44 14.05
N ASP A 96 -3.62 -14.45 14.84
CA ASP A 96 -2.66 -15.12 15.73
C ASP A 96 -1.77 -16.10 14.94
N ASN A 97 -2.33 -16.76 13.92
CA ASN A 97 -1.55 -17.52 12.94
C ASN A 97 -0.57 -16.61 12.17
N ILE A 98 -0.98 -15.41 11.77
CA ILE A 98 -0.10 -14.43 11.11
C ILE A 98 1.08 -14.04 12.01
N LYS A 99 0.83 -13.71 13.29
CA LYS A 99 1.89 -13.37 14.25
C LYS A 99 2.92 -14.48 14.41
N LYS A 100 2.47 -15.74 14.41
CA LYS A 100 3.33 -16.93 14.56
C LYS A 100 4.11 -17.26 13.29
N ASN A 101 3.64 -16.83 12.13
CA ASN A 101 4.22 -17.15 10.83
C ASN A 101 4.45 -15.89 9.97
N PRO A 102 5.25 -14.91 10.44
CA PRO A 102 5.44 -13.66 9.72
C PRO A 102 6.12 -13.91 8.37
N LYS A 103 5.50 -13.43 7.30
CA LYS A 103 5.99 -13.51 5.93
C LYS A 103 5.51 -12.33 5.12
N ILE A 104 6.13 -12.11 3.96
CA ILE A 104 5.83 -10.97 3.10
C ILE A 104 4.36 -11.01 2.66
N LEU A 105 3.66 -9.89 2.79
CA LEU A 105 2.38 -9.63 2.14
C LEU A 105 2.56 -8.42 1.22
N ALA A 106 2.35 -8.61 -0.09
CA ALA A 106 2.59 -7.60 -1.10
C ALA A 106 1.33 -7.27 -1.91
N GLY A 107 1.08 -5.98 -2.13
CA GLY A 107 0.01 -5.44 -2.95
C GLY A 107 -0.38 -4.02 -2.55
N TYR A 108 -1.27 -3.35 -3.27
CA TYR A 108 -1.69 -1.98 -2.96
C TYR A 108 -3.17 -1.72 -3.24
N SER A 109 -3.63 -0.46 -3.19
CA SER A 109 -5.03 -0.08 -3.43
C SER A 109 -5.95 -0.67 -2.35
N ASP A 110 -6.98 -1.43 -2.70
CA ASP A 110 -7.89 -2.16 -1.77
C ASP A 110 -7.17 -3.00 -0.71
N VAL A 111 -5.95 -3.49 -1.01
CA VAL A 111 -5.10 -4.24 -0.07
C VAL A 111 -4.71 -3.41 1.16
N THR A 112 -4.84 -2.07 1.09
CA THR A 112 -4.67 -1.15 2.23
C THR A 112 -5.44 -1.60 3.48
N ALA A 113 -6.62 -2.21 3.31
CA ALA A 113 -7.38 -2.75 4.45
C ALA A 113 -6.64 -3.87 5.18
N LEU A 114 -6.00 -4.78 4.44
CA LEU A 114 -5.15 -5.83 5.01
C LEU A 114 -3.89 -5.25 5.62
N HIS A 115 -3.26 -4.28 4.96
CA HIS A 115 -2.05 -3.62 5.47
C HIS A 115 -2.29 -3.01 6.84
N ILE A 116 -3.36 -2.22 7.00
CA ILE A 116 -3.73 -1.59 8.28
C ILE A 116 -4.01 -2.67 9.34
N ALA A 117 -4.86 -3.65 9.03
CA ALA A 117 -5.24 -4.67 10.00
C ALA A 117 -4.02 -5.48 10.49
N ILE A 118 -3.16 -5.92 9.58
CA ILE A 118 -1.98 -6.74 9.89
C ILE A 118 -0.90 -5.92 10.60
N ASN A 119 -0.63 -4.68 10.17
CA ASN A 119 0.27 -3.78 10.88
C ASN A 119 -0.17 -3.61 12.34
N GLN A 120 -1.46 -3.36 12.58
CA GLN A 120 -1.97 -3.00 13.90
C GLN A 120 -2.12 -4.21 14.82
N LYS A 121 -2.68 -5.31 14.31
CA LYS A 121 -2.98 -6.53 15.09
C LYS A 121 -1.79 -7.46 15.20
N CYS A 122 -0.98 -7.58 14.15
CA CYS A 122 0.15 -8.52 14.13
C CYS A 122 1.50 -7.85 14.38
N LYS A 123 1.54 -6.51 14.42
CA LYS A 123 2.78 -5.73 14.51
C LYS A 123 3.76 -6.10 13.40
N MET A 124 3.27 -6.50 12.23
CA MET A 124 4.10 -7.00 11.12
C MET A 124 4.15 -5.96 10.00
N ILE A 125 5.34 -5.74 9.44
CA ILE A 125 5.53 -4.91 8.24
C ILE A 125 4.90 -5.62 7.03
N THR A 126 4.18 -4.86 6.22
CA THR A 126 3.60 -5.31 4.95
C THR A 126 4.09 -4.39 3.82
N PHE A 127 3.91 -4.78 2.57
CA PHE A 127 4.55 -4.11 1.44
C PHE A 127 3.49 -3.56 0.48
N HIS A 128 3.42 -2.24 0.38
CA HIS A 128 2.65 -1.54 -0.63
C HIS A 128 3.42 -1.58 -1.95
N THR A 129 3.04 -2.47 -2.85
CA THR A 129 3.80 -2.77 -4.08
C THR A 129 2.90 -2.89 -5.30
N PRO A 130 3.44 -2.78 -6.52
CA PRO A 130 2.75 -3.27 -7.71
C PRO A 130 2.34 -4.74 -7.56
N MET A 131 1.32 -5.14 -8.31
CA MET A 131 0.65 -6.43 -8.19
C MET A 131 0.78 -7.28 -9.45
N PRO A 132 0.74 -8.62 -9.32
CA PRO A 132 0.95 -9.56 -10.42
C PRO A 132 0.10 -9.25 -11.66
N CYS A 133 -1.21 -9.08 -11.53
CA CYS A 133 -2.13 -8.90 -12.66
C CYS A 133 -2.53 -7.43 -12.91
N THR A 134 -1.87 -6.47 -12.26
CA THR A 134 -2.06 -5.05 -12.54
C THR A 134 -0.88 -4.47 -13.30
N GLU A 135 0.35 -4.76 -12.86
CA GLU A 135 1.56 -4.22 -13.48
C GLU A 135 2.46 -5.31 -14.06
N PHE A 136 2.72 -6.39 -13.33
CA PHE A 136 3.76 -7.37 -13.66
C PHE A 136 3.38 -8.43 -14.71
N TYR A 137 2.21 -8.31 -15.33
CA TYR A 137 1.80 -9.21 -16.41
C TYR A 137 2.38 -8.78 -17.77
N THR A 138 3.03 -7.62 -17.83
CA THR A 138 3.64 -7.04 -19.04
C THR A 138 4.96 -6.35 -18.68
N ASP A 139 5.67 -5.84 -19.68
CA ASP A 139 6.91 -5.10 -19.47
C ASP A 139 6.62 -3.77 -18.77
N ILE A 140 7.47 -3.43 -17.81
CA ILE A 140 7.34 -2.25 -16.97
C ILE A 140 8.72 -1.63 -16.76
N ASP A 141 8.74 -0.36 -16.37
CA ASP A 141 9.97 0.41 -16.20
C ASP A 141 10.90 -0.16 -15.12
N ASP A 142 12.21 0.01 -15.32
CA ASP A 142 13.25 -0.50 -14.42
C ASP A 142 13.15 0.06 -13.00
N TYR A 143 12.70 1.31 -12.85
CA TYR A 143 12.57 1.91 -11.51
C TYR A 143 11.56 1.15 -10.66
N THR A 144 10.39 0.83 -11.24
CA THR A 144 9.35 0.06 -10.57
C THR A 144 9.85 -1.34 -10.21
N VAL A 145 10.53 -2.02 -11.15
CA VAL A 145 11.10 -3.36 -10.92
C VAL A 145 12.14 -3.35 -9.81
N GLU A 146 13.08 -2.41 -9.84
CA GLU A 146 14.16 -2.33 -8.84
C GLU A 146 13.63 -1.90 -7.47
N SER A 147 12.65 -0.99 -7.42
CA SER A 147 11.99 -0.63 -6.15
C SER A 147 11.26 -1.81 -5.51
N PHE A 148 10.59 -2.62 -6.33
CA PHE A 148 9.97 -3.87 -5.89
C PHE A 148 11.02 -4.86 -5.37
N LYS A 149 12.07 -5.13 -6.16
CA LYS A 149 13.13 -6.06 -5.75
C LYS A 149 13.81 -5.63 -4.46
N ASP A 150 14.11 -4.34 -4.32
CA ASP A 150 14.68 -3.76 -3.10
C ASP A 150 13.79 -4.01 -1.88
N SER A 151 12.47 -3.89 -2.03
CA SER A 151 11.53 -4.11 -0.93
C SER A 151 11.37 -5.58 -0.56
N ILE A 152 11.48 -6.49 -1.53
CA ILE A 152 11.12 -7.91 -1.37
C ILE A 152 12.33 -8.80 -1.09
N PHE A 153 13.49 -8.51 -1.70
CA PHE A 153 14.69 -9.36 -1.63
C PHE A 153 15.81 -8.79 -0.75
N LYS A 154 15.72 -7.51 -0.35
CA LYS A 154 16.75 -6.87 0.48
C LYS A 154 16.23 -6.56 1.87
N ILE A 155 17.15 -6.58 2.84
CA ILE A 155 16.93 -6.14 4.21
C ILE A 155 17.92 -5.01 4.52
N ASN A 156 17.51 -4.08 5.39
CA ASN A 156 18.37 -3.18 6.14
C ASN A 156 19.39 -2.36 5.35
N TYR A 157 18.95 -1.19 4.87
CA TYR A 157 19.86 -0.08 4.60
C TYR A 157 19.11 1.23 4.72
N THR A 158 19.79 2.23 5.27
CA THR A 158 19.30 3.60 5.21
C THR A 158 19.30 4.01 3.75
N LYS A 159 18.11 4.21 3.16
CA LYS A 159 17.96 4.57 1.76
C LYS A 159 17.24 5.90 1.66
N LYS A 160 17.85 6.85 0.95
CA LYS A 160 17.15 8.04 0.49
C LYS A 160 16.13 7.66 -0.57
N VAL A 161 14.88 8.06 -0.35
CA VAL A 161 13.83 7.92 -1.36
C VAL A 161 14.07 8.99 -2.41
N VAL A 162 14.08 8.56 -3.68
CA VAL A 162 14.28 9.42 -4.84
C VAL A 162 13.22 9.06 -5.86
N ASN A 163 12.53 10.08 -6.38
CA ASN A 163 11.64 9.89 -7.51
C ASN A 163 12.45 9.66 -8.79
N PRO A 164 11.91 8.90 -9.77
CA PRO A 164 12.53 8.84 -11.08
C PRO A 164 12.50 10.23 -11.76
N ASP A 165 13.51 10.53 -12.58
CA ASP A 165 13.70 11.85 -13.21
C ASP A 165 12.49 12.32 -14.04
N LYS A 166 11.68 11.39 -14.55
CA LYS A 166 10.48 11.69 -15.35
C LYS A 166 9.26 12.06 -14.50
N CYS A 167 9.31 11.84 -13.19
CA CYS A 167 8.23 12.18 -12.27
C CYS A 167 8.39 13.60 -11.73
N LYS A 168 7.31 14.16 -11.17
CA LYS A 168 7.37 15.44 -10.45
C LYS A 168 8.39 15.34 -9.31
N SER A 169 9.16 16.39 -9.10
CA SER A 169 9.99 16.53 -7.91
C SER A 169 9.13 16.58 -6.64
N PHE A 170 9.71 16.19 -5.52
CA PHE A 170 9.06 16.37 -4.22
C PHE A 170 8.72 17.84 -3.98
N GLU A 171 7.63 18.07 -3.28
CA GLU A 171 7.18 19.40 -2.89
C GLU A 171 6.83 19.39 -1.41
N GLY A 172 7.30 20.40 -0.68
CA GLY A 172 7.09 20.55 0.76
C GLY A 172 5.87 21.43 1.01
N LEU A 173 4.73 20.81 1.33
CA LEU A 173 3.48 21.53 1.57
C LEU A 173 3.48 22.21 2.95
N VAL A 174 4.09 21.56 3.94
CA VAL A 174 4.27 22.09 5.30
C VAL A 174 5.68 21.75 5.75
N LYS A 175 6.46 22.78 6.09
CA LYS A 175 7.85 22.67 6.53
C LYS A 175 7.99 21.91 7.85
N GLY A 176 9.21 21.45 8.14
CA GLY A 176 9.57 20.78 9.38
C GLY A 176 10.05 19.35 9.19
N ASN A 177 10.36 18.72 10.33
CA ASN A 177 10.94 17.39 10.41
C ASN A 177 10.04 16.45 11.19
N ALA A 178 9.90 15.22 10.72
CA ALA A 178 9.17 14.19 11.44
C ALA A 178 9.83 12.83 11.29
N CYS A 179 9.65 11.99 12.30
CA CYS A 179 10.13 10.62 12.31
C CYS A 179 9.07 9.74 12.94
N GLY A 180 8.83 8.58 12.34
CA GLY A 180 7.79 7.66 12.82
C GLY A 180 7.70 6.42 11.96
N ARG A 181 6.86 5.47 12.37
CA ARG A 181 6.53 4.34 11.51
C ARG A 181 5.58 4.81 10.41
N ILE A 182 5.81 4.40 9.17
CA ILE A 182 4.91 4.74 8.07
C ILE A 182 3.65 3.87 8.11
N THR A 183 2.49 4.47 7.86
CA THR A 183 1.20 3.77 7.77
C THR A 183 0.32 4.47 6.73
N GLY A 184 -0.71 3.80 6.21
CA GLY A 184 -1.63 4.37 5.24
C GLY A 184 -1.69 3.53 3.95
N GLY A 185 -1.76 4.20 2.80
CA GLY A 185 -2.06 3.60 1.51
C GLY A 185 -3.18 4.38 0.81
N ASN A 186 -4.15 3.67 0.25
CA ASN A 186 -5.25 4.27 -0.48
C ASN A 186 -6.23 5.03 0.45
N LEU A 187 -6.48 6.31 0.17
CA LEU A 187 -7.33 7.19 0.99
C LEU A 187 -8.77 6.67 1.10
N SER A 188 -9.39 6.28 -0.02
CA SER A 188 -10.76 5.76 -0.05
C SER A 188 -10.94 4.53 0.84
N ILE A 189 -9.95 3.64 0.83
CA ILE A 189 -9.97 2.46 1.69
C ILE A 189 -9.78 2.83 3.16
N ILE A 190 -8.86 3.75 3.47
CA ILE A 190 -8.67 4.25 4.84
C ILE A 190 -9.97 4.86 5.38
N ALA A 191 -10.62 5.73 4.61
CA ALA A 191 -11.87 6.38 4.98
C ALA A 191 -13.00 5.35 5.23
N SER A 192 -13.05 4.28 4.43
CA SER A 192 -14.05 3.20 4.58
C SER A 192 -13.93 2.40 5.89
N LEU A 193 -12.75 2.43 6.54
CA LEU A 193 -12.48 1.69 7.78
C LEU A 193 -12.67 2.51 9.06
N MET A 194 -12.94 3.81 8.93
CA MET A 194 -13.19 4.70 10.06
C MET A 194 -14.41 4.24 10.87
N GLY A 195 -14.31 4.25 12.19
CA GLY A 195 -15.34 3.76 13.11
C GLY A 195 -15.37 2.24 13.32
N THR A 196 -14.41 1.50 12.74
CA THR A 196 -14.33 0.03 12.87
C THR A 196 -13.16 -0.40 13.76
N PRO A 197 -13.09 -1.68 14.21
CA PRO A 197 -11.91 -2.24 14.89
C PRO A 197 -10.61 -2.24 14.05
N TYR A 198 -10.70 -1.86 12.77
CA TYR A 198 -9.61 -1.77 11.81
C TYR A 198 -9.31 -0.33 11.41
N GLU A 199 -9.92 0.66 12.10
CA GLU A 199 -9.62 2.07 11.92
C GLU A 199 -8.11 2.34 12.03
N ILE A 200 -7.61 3.21 11.15
CA ILE A 200 -6.19 3.55 11.12
C ILE A 200 -5.77 4.32 12.39
N ASN A 201 -4.70 3.88 13.02
CA ASN A 201 -4.01 4.58 14.08
C ASN A 201 -2.82 5.33 13.50
N THR A 202 -2.90 6.66 13.48
CA THR A 202 -1.88 7.56 12.94
C THR A 202 -0.98 8.17 14.02
N LYS A 203 -1.24 7.89 15.30
CA LYS A 203 -0.53 8.51 16.43
C LYS A 203 0.98 8.30 16.35
N ASN A 204 1.73 9.39 16.28
CA ASN A 204 3.19 9.44 16.17
C ASN A 204 3.75 8.67 14.94
N LYS A 205 2.97 8.56 13.87
CA LYS A 205 3.34 7.87 12.63
C LYS A 205 3.45 8.85 11.46
N ILE A 206 4.14 8.42 10.40
CA ILE A 206 4.09 9.11 9.12
C ILE A 206 2.91 8.54 8.33
N LEU A 207 1.93 9.39 8.01
CA LEU A 207 0.73 9.00 7.27
C LEU A 207 0.99 9.12 5.76
N PHE A 208 0.95 8.01 5.04
CA PHE A 208 1.03 7.94 3.58
C PHE A 208 -0.37 7.86 2.97
N LEU A 209 -0.67 8.75 2.02
CA LEU A 209 -1.95 8.78 1.30
C LEU A 209 -1.72 8.84 -0.21
N GLU A 210 -2.48 8.04 -0.95
CA GLU A 210 -2.60 8.06 -2.41
C GLU A 210 -4.05 7.73 -2.78
N ASP A 211 -4.49 8.09 -3.99
CA ASP A 211 -5.79 7.62 -4.50
C ASP A 211 -5.87 7.63 -6.03
N ILE A 212 -6.94 7.04 -6.58
CA ILE A 212 -7.23 6.97 -8.01
C ILE A 212 -8.72 7.19 -8.32
N ASP A 213 -9.00 7.90 -9.41
CA ASP A 213 -10.33 8.08 -10.01
C ASP A 213 -11.39 8.68 -9.07
N GLU A 214 -10.96 9.42 -8.04
CA GLU A 214 -11.83 10.12 -7.11
C GLU A 214 -11.80 11.62 -7.35
N SER A 215 -12.94 12.19 -7.72
CA SER A 215 -13.10 13.63 -7.96
C SER A 215 -12.79 14.48 -6.71
N PRO A 216 -12.34 15.74 -6.86
CA PRO A 216 -11.83 16.54 -5.74
C PRO A 216 -12.77 16.64 -4.53
N TYR A 217 -14.08 16.83 -4.73
CA TYR A 217 -15.03 16.92 -3.61
C TYR A 217 -15.16 15.62 -2.79
N LYS A 218 -14.87 14.46 -3.39
CA LYS A 218 -14.85 13.18 -2.67
C LYS A 218 -13.57 13.04 -1.86
N ILE A 219 -12.43 13.44 -2.45
CA ILE A 219 -11.15 13.53 -1.74
C ILE A 219 -11.29 14.46 -0.53
N ASP A 220 -11.86 15.66 -0.73
CA ASP A 220 -12.18 16.59 0.34
C ASP A 220 -12.97 15.89 1.45
N ARG A 221 -14.11 15.29 1.12
CA ARG A 221 -14.97 14.61 2.11
C ARG A 221 -14.19 13.58 2.94
N MET A 222 -13.32 12.79 2.29
CA MET A 222 -12.53 11.76 2.97
C MET A 222 -11.42 12.36 3.83
N LEU A 223 -10.69 13.37 3.33
CA LEU A 223 -9.70 14.08 4.13
C LEU A 223 -10.36 14.80 5.31
N THR A 224 -11.53 15.43 5.10
CA THR A 224 -12.33 16.07 6.15
C THR A 224 -12.75 15.05 7.21
N GLN A 225 -13.16 13.84 6.83
CA GLN A 225 -13.46 12.77 7.79
C GLN A 225 -12.23 12.40 8.63
N LEU A 226 -11.06 12.24 8.01
CA LEU A 226 -9.80 11.98 8.71
C LEU A 226 -9.42 13.12 9.65
N ARG A 227 -9.61 14.39 9.23
CA ARG A 227 -9.37 15.58 10.04
C ARG A 227 -10.27 15.61 11.27
N LEU A 228 -11.58 15.40 11.10
CA LEU A 228 -12.56 15.38 12.19
C LEU A 228 -12.29 14.25 13.19
N ALA A 229 -11.71 13.14 12.74
CA ALA A 229 -11.26 12.04 13.58
C ALA A 229 -9.83 12.23 14.14
N ASN A 230 -9.26 13.45 14.07
CA ASN A 230 -7.92 13.84 14.53
C ASN A 230 -6.76 13.06 13.88
N LYS A 231 -6.96 12.41 12.73
CA LYS A 231 -5.92 11.56 12.12
C LYS A 231 -4.69 12.34 11.67
N PHE A 232 -4.87 13.56 11.16
CA PHE A 232 -3.76 14.44 10.82
C PHE A 232 -3.10 15.01 12.08
N LYS A 233 -3.90 15.52 13.03
CA LYS A 233 -3.39 15.96 14.32
C LYS A 233 -2.57 14.89 15.05
N ASP A 234 -2.94 13.62 14.98
CA ASP A 234 -2.21 12.52 15.63
C ASP A 234 -0.93 12.12 14.87
N ALA A 235 -0.86 12.38 13.56
CA ALA A 235 0.30 12.06 12.74
C ALA A 235 1.53 12.89 13.12
N ALA A 236 2.70 12.27 13.07
CA ALA A 236 3.98 12.97 13.20
C ALA A 236 4.29 13.79 11.93
N GLY A 237 3.92 13.26 10.77
CA GLY A 237 4.10 13.88 9.46
C GLY A 237 3.25 13.18 8.40
N ILE A 238 3.15 13.78 7.22
CA ILE A 238 2.28 13.33 6.14
C ILE A 238 3.10 13.20 4.86
N ILE A 239 2.79 12.18 4.08
CA ILE A 239 3.32 11.93 2.76
C ILE A 239 2.14 11.77 1.80
N LEU A 240 2.14 12.53 0.70
CA LEU A 240 1.17 12.39 -0.37
C LEU A 240 1.84 11.78 -1.61
N GLY A 241 1.32 10.63 -2.04
CA GLY A 241 1.73 9.89 -3.22
C GLY A 241 1.07 10.42 -4.50
N SER A 242 0.72 9.49 -5.39
CA SER A 242 -0.01 9.79 -6.62
C SER A 242 -1.52 9.97 -6.41
N TRP A 243 -2.11 10.88 -7.18
CA TRP A 243 -3.55 11.17 -7.20
C TRP A 243 -4.06 11.05 -8.64
N THR A 244 -4.15 9.83 -9.15
CA THR A 244 -4.32 9.57 -10.58
C THR A 244 -5.78 9.71 -10.99
N GLY A 245 -6.07 10.54 -12.00
CA GLY A 245 -7.47 10.74 -12.44
C GLY A 245 -8.36 11.44 -11.40
N CYS A 246 -7.75 12.07 -10.39
CA CYS A 246 -8.46 12.72 -9.29
C CYS A 246 -8.78 14.21 -9.57
N ASP A 247 -8.31 14.77 -10.68
CA ASP A 247 -8.64 16.13 -11.09
C ASP A 247 -10.10 16.26 -11.53
N ALA A 248 -10.67 17.45 -11.33
CA ALA A 248 -12.02 17.73 -11.80
C ALA A 248 -12.09 17.77 -13.33
N LYS A 249 -13.12 17.13 -13.89
CA LYS A 249 -13.43 17.21 -15.33
C LYS A 249 -13.97 18.59 -15.72
N ASP A 250 -14.71 19.23 -14.82
CA ASP A 250 -15.20 20.61 -14.96
C ASP A 250 -14.63 21.46 -13.82
N THR A 251 -13.70 22.35 -14.17
CA THR A 251 -12.98 23.20 -13.21
C THR A 251 -13.77 24.46 -12.83
N SER A 252 -14.86 24.80 -13.53
CA SER A 252 -15.63 26.03 -13.26
C SER A 252 -16.37 26.01 -11.92
N ARG A 253 -16.61 24.82 -11.39
CA ARG A 253 -17.36 24.57 -10.14
C ARG A 253 -16.67 23.55 -9.23
N SER A 254 -15.36 23.41 -9.35
CA SER A 254 -14.58 22.49 -8.52
C SER A 254 -13.31 23.15 -8.03
N LEU A 255 -12.94 22.84 -6.80
CA LEU A 255 -11.56 23.04 -6.34
C LEU A 255 -10.63 22.09 -7.10
N SER A 256 -9.40 22.54 -7.32
CA SER A 256 -8.27 21.68 -7.64
C SER A 256 -7.86 20.84 -6.44
N LEU A 257 -7.14 19.74 -6.66
CA LEU A 257 -6.60 18.92 -5.57
C LEU A 257 -5.64 19.71 -4.66
N ASN A 258 -4.83 20.60 -5.24
CA ASN A 258 -3.93 21.44 -4.47
C ASN A 258 -4.68 22.40 -3.54
N GLU A 259 -5.80 22.98 -3.99
CA GLU A 259 -6.66 23.80 -3.13
C GLU A 259 -7.25 22.96 -1.98
N VAL A 260 -7.73 21.74 -2.27
CA VAL A 260 -8.22 20.83 -1.22
C VAL A 260 -7.13 20.49 -0.20
N PHE A 261 -5.89 20.19 -0.65
CA PHE A 261 -4.78 19.93 0.26
C PHE A 261 -4.40 21.17 1.07
N ASN A 262 -4.41 22.35 0.45
CA ASN A 262 -4.14 23.62 1.13
C ASN A 262 -5.17 23.90 2.23
N GLU A 263 -6.45 23.63 1.97
CA GLU A 263 -7.54 23.93 2.91
C GLU A 263 -7.66 22.90 4.05
N ILE A 264 -7.28 21.64 3.82
CA ILE A 264 -7.47 20.57 4.80
C ILE A 264 -6.17 20.18 5.52
N ILE A 265 -5.04 20.11 4.82
CA ILE A 265 -3.78 19.54 5.36
C ILE A 265 -2.89 20.63 5.98
N ILE A 266 -2.70 21.77 5.32
CA ILE A 266 -1.85 22.86 5.83
C ILE A 266 -2.25 23.32 7.24
N PRO A 267 -3.55 23.50 7.58
CA PRO A 267 -3.96 23.96 8.90
C PRO A 267 -3.57 23.01 10.05
N GLU A 268 -3.30 21.74 9.76
CA GLU A 268 -2.89 20.73 10.74
C GLU A 268 -1.41 20.88 11.16
N LYS A 269 -0.63 21.71 10.44
CA LYS A 269 0.76 22.07 10.76
C LYS A 269 1.68 20.85 10.98
N ARG A 270 1.41 19.75 10.30
CA ARG A 270 2.26 18.55 10.29
C ARG A 270 3.21 18.60 9.09
N PRO A 271 4.52 18.32 9.27
CA PRO A 271 5.47 18.25 8.16
C PRO A 271 4.92 17.38 7.04
N THR A 272 4.85 17.93 5.83
CA THR A 272 4.15 17.28 4.70
C THR A 272 4.98 17.39 3.43
N ILE A 273 5.26 16.24 2.82
CA ILE A 273 5.89 16.14 1.49
C ILE A 273 4.89 15.50 0.53
N MET A 274 4.76 16.03 -0.67
CA MET A 274 3.90 15.50 -1.73
C MET A 274 4.68 15.17 -3.01
N ASN A 275 3.95 14.64 -4.00
CA ASN A 275 4.46 14.19 -5.30
C ASN A 275 5.36 12.95 -5.22
N ILE A 276 5.23 12.11 -4.20
CA ILE A 276 5.95 10.83 -4.20
C ILE A 276 5.41 9.95 -5.33
N ALA A 277 6.31 9.38 -6.14
CA ALA A 277 5.97 8.41 -7.19
C ALA A 277 5.59 7.06 -6.56
N CYS A 278 4.48 7.01 -5.81
CA CYS A 278 3.93 5.82 -5.16
C CYS A 278 2.40 5.86 -5.18
N GLY A 279 1.78 4.73 -5.51
CA GLY A 279 0.34 4.61 -5.71
C GLY A 279 0.02 4.20 -7.15
N HIS A 280 -1.15 4.60 -7.65
CA HIS A 280 -1.64 4.28 -8.99
C HIS A 280 -0.97 5.09 -10.11
N THR A 281 0.36 5.04 -10.21
CA THR A 281 1.16 5.72 -11.24
C THR A 281 2.22 4.77 -11.80
N LEU A 282 2.84 5.11 -12.94
CA LEU A 282 4.09 4.50 -13.40
C LEU A 282 5.06 5.59 -13.87
N PRO A 283 6.36 5.52 -13.51
CA PRO A 283 6.97 4.60 -12.53
C PRO A 283 6.38 4.70 -11.11
N THR A 284 6.51 3.64 -10.31
CA THR A 284 6.02 3.61 -8.92
C THR A 284 6.98 2.88 -7.98
N MET A 285 7.15 3.41 -6.78
CA MET A 285 7.97 2.79 -5.74
C MET A 285 7.16 1.85 -4.85
N SER A 286 7.86 0.90 -4.24
CA SER A 286 7.33 0.04 -3.19
C SER A 286 7.65 0.60 -1.80
N ILE A 287 6.66 0.55 -0.89
CA ILE A 287 6.79 1.08 0.48
C ILE A 287 6.57 -0.05 1.51
N PRO A 288 7.53 -0.31 2.41
CA PRO A 288 7.33 -1.22 3.54
C PRO A 288 6.50 -0.56 4.65
N LEU A 289 5.17 -0.68 4.55
CA LEU A 289 4.24 -0.15 5.55
C LEU A 289 4.50 -0.75 6.94
N GLY A 290 4.79 0.14 7.89
CA GLY A 290 5.17 -0.19 9.24
C GLY A 290 6.65 0.02 9.55
N SER A 291 7.51 0.20 8.56
CA SER A 291 8.93 0.54 8.76
C SER A 291 9.08 1.94 9.37
N LYS A 292 10.20 2.18 10.07
CA LYS A 292 10.55 3.51 10.56
C LYS A 292 11.15 4.36 9.44
N ILE A 293 10.64 5.57 9.26
CA ILE A 293 11.17 6.54 8.29
C ILE A 293 11.34 7.92 8.95
N SER A 294 12.17 8.76 8.36
CA SER A 294 12.25 10.19 8.66
C SER A 294 11.95 11.02 7.42
N ILE A 295 11.26 12.14 7.61
CA ILE A 295 11.01 13.15 6.59
C ILE A 295 11.55 14.51 7.05
N ASN A 296 12.14 15.24 6.11
CA ASN A 296 12.52 16.64 6.24
C ASN A 296 11.86 17.39 5.09
N ALA A 297 10.77 18.11 5.39
CA ALA A 297 10.01 18.85 4.39
C ALA A 297 10.67 20.20 4.01
N ASP A 298 11.69 20.64 4.75
CA ASP A 298 12.52 21.80 4.39
C ASP A 298 13.55 21.45 3.31
N SER A 299 14.24 20.31 3.45
CA SER A 299 15.25 19.83 2.49
C SER A 299 14.70 18.83 1.46
N LEU A 300 13.39 18.54 1.52
CA LEU A 300 12.70 17.57 0.66
C LEU A 300 13.37 16.19 0.69
N GLU A 301 13.65 15.71 1.89
CA GLU A 301 14.31 14.43 2.10
C GLU A 301 13.41 13.43 2.82
N ILE A 302 13.43 12.18 2.34
CA ILE A 302 12.77 11.05 2.97
C ILE A 302 13.79 9.91 3.07
N LEU A 303 14.01 9.43 4.29
CA LEU A 303 14.95 8.34 4.56
C LEU A 303 14.20 7.17 5.18
N ASN A 304 14.40 5.98 4.62
CA ASN A 304 14.10 4.76 5.36
C ASN A 304 15.20 4.57 6.42
N ILE A 305 14.83 4.45 7.70
CA ILE A 305 15.77 4.33 8.83
C ILE A 305 15.44 3.10 9.69
N ASP A 306 14.69 2.14 9.14
CA ASP A 306 14.34 0.88 9.78
C ASP A 306 15.54 -0.06 9.65
N THR A 307 16.41 -0.06 10.66
CA THR A 307 17.68 -0.82 10.68
C THR A 307 17.62 -2.12 11.49
N ASP A 308 16.49 -2.41 12.14
CA ASP A 308 16.35 -3.48 13.14
C ASP A 308 15.34 -4.56 12.72
#